data_AF-D5H5H5-F1
#
_entry.id   AF-D5H5H5-F1
#
_cell.length_a   1.000
_cell.length_b   1.000
_cell.length_c   1.000
_cell.angle_alpha   90.00
_cell.angle_beta   90.00
_cell.angle_gamma   90.00
#
_symmetry.space_group_name_H-M   'P 1'
#
loop_
_entity.id
_entity.type
_entity.pdbx_description
1 polymer ?
#
loop_
_entity_poly.entity_id
_entity_poly.type
_entity_poly.pdbx_seq_one_letter_code
_entity_poly.pdbx_strand_id
1 'polypeptide(L)'
;MCPMGFPKRALQIVVGVLVVYALLVATHLGEFWPFSIYPMFSQAGNPWTRAMVREMPSQTDPDTLSWDAVSLQRLPGASYPLAPKGINQNDVANYVSKTDQWSDERVQGLRSLFFKNRSVNSSLLVYRVRGELVADSVSISATPVLLFTPDASHLNPSPSDRTVAGRSPPAE
;
A
#
# COMPACT_ATOMS: atom_id res chain seq x y z
N MET A 1 -5.64 27.40 -54.16
CA MET A 1 -5.30 27.24 -52.72
C MET A 1 -6.10 28.26 -51.93
N CYS A 2 -7.18 27.85 -51.26
CA CYS A 2 -7.94 28.74 -50.39
C CYS A 2 -7.21 28.89 -49.05
N PRO A 3 -7.00 30.11 -48.54
CA PRO A 3 -6.43 30.28 -47.21
C PRO A 3 -7.49 29.83 -46.20
N MET A 4 -7.23 28.74 -45.47
CA MET A 4 -7.99 28.38 -44.28
C MET A 4 -7.68 29.38 -43.17
N GLY A 5 -8.29 30.55 -43.24
CA GLY A 5 -8.34 31.46 -42.10
C GLY A 5 -9.25 30.84 -41.06
N PHE A 6 -8.68 30.27 -40.00
CA PHE A 6 -9.48 29.89 -38.84
C PHE A 6 -10.28 31.12 -38.39
N PRO A 7 -11.62 31.03 -38.27
CA PRO A 7 -12.41 32.18 -37.86
C PRO A 7 -11.92 32.60 -36.47
N LYS A 8 -11.55 33.88 -36.30
CA LYS A 8 -10.97 34.44 -35.06
C LYS A 8 -11.71 33.99 -33.79
N ARG A 9 -13.02 33.79 -33.89
CA ARG A 9 -13.89 33.27 -32.82
C ARG A 9 -13.56 31.84 -32.40
N ALA A 10 -13.27 30.94 -33.34
CA ALA A 10 -12.87 29.57 -33.02
C ALA A 10 -11.52 29.54 -32.28
N LEU A 11 -10.56 30.36 -32.72
CA LEU A 11 -9.27 30.48 -32.04
C LEU A 11 -9.44 31.02 -30.61
N GLN A 12 -10.29 32.03 -30.41
CA GLN A 12 -10.60 32.56 -29.08
C GLN A 12 -11.23 31.51 -28.15
N ILE A 13 -12.14 30.69 -28.67
CA ILE A 13 -12.76 29.60 -27.90
C ILE A 13 -11.71 28.56 -27.52
N VAL A 14 -10.87 28.12 -28.46
CA VAL A 14 -9.81 27.13 -28.20
C VAL A 14 -8.81 27.65 -27.16
N VAL A 15 -8.38 28.90 -27.28
CA VAL A 15 -7.50 29.53 -26.29
C VAL A 15 -8.19 29.65 -24.93
N GLY A 16 -9.46 30.04 -24.90
CA GLY A 16 -10.23 30.10 -23.66
C GLY A 16 -10.32 28.75 -22.96
N VAL A 17 -10.63 27.68 -23.70
CA VAL A 17 -10.66 26.30 -23.17
C VAL A 17 -9.28 25.88 -22.67
N LEU A 18 -8.21 26.17 -23.42
CA LEU A 18 -6.84 25.86 -22.99
C LEU A 18 -6.42 26.62 -21.73
N VAL A 19 -6.79 27.89 -21.60
CA VAL A 19 -6.50 28.69 -20.40
C VAL A 19 -7.27 28.14 -19.20
N VAL A 20 -8.56 27.83 -19.34
CA VAL A 20 -9.35 27.20 -18.27
C VAL A 20 -8.75 25.85 -17.88
N TYR A 21 -8.38 25.02 -18.86
CA TYR A 21 -7.72 23.75 -18.62
C TYR A 21 -6.38 23.93 -17.90
N ALA A 22 -5.53 24.86 -18.34
CA ALA A 22 -4.24 25.13 -17.71
C ALA A 22 -4.39 25.66 -16.27
N LEU A 23 -5.37 26.53 -16.00
CA LEU A 23 -5.65 27.02 -14.66
C LEU A 23 -6.16 25.90 -13.74
N LEU A 24 -7.04 25.04 -14.24
CA LEU A 24 -7.53 23.88 -13.49
C LEU A 24 -6.38 22.89 -13.22
N VAL A 25 -5.60 22.54 -14.23
CA VAL A 25 -4.46 21.61 -14.07
C VAL A 25 -3.37 22.19 -13.18
N ALA A 26 -3.07 23.49 -13.24
CA ALA A 26 -2.04 24.12 -12.41
C ALA A 26 -2.45 24.21 -10.93
N THR A 27 -3.76 24.31 -10.65
CA THR A 27 -4.30 24.36 -9.29
C THR A 27 -4.60 22.97 -8.72
N HIS A 28 -4.84 21.98 -9.58
CA HIS A 28 -4.88 20.59 -9.18
C HIS A 28 -3.46 20.07 -8.97
N LEU A 29 -3.17 19.74 -7.72
CA LEU A 29 -1.94 19.20 -7.17
C LEU A 29 -1.53 17.80 -7.71
N GLY A 30 -1.86 17.47 -8.97
CA GLY A 30 -1.63 16.17 -9.61
C GLY A 30 -2.74 15.14 -9.38
N GLU A 31 -3.82 15.50 -8.69
CA GLU A 31 -4.85 14.55 -8.23
C GLU A 31 -5.91 14.16 -9.29
N PHE A 32 -5.79 14.66 -10.53
CA PHE A 32 -6.90 14.56 -11.48
C PHE A 32 -6.87 13.29 -12.32
N TRP A 33 -7.32 12.17 -11.74
CA TRP A 33 -7.85 11.02 -12.48
C TRP A 33 -9.21 10.61 -11.90
N PRO A 34 -10.35 11.12 -12.42
CA PRO A 34 -11.68 10.94 -11.84
C PRO A 34 -12.19 9.48 -11.81
N PHE A 35 -11.44 8.55 -12.40
CA PHE A 35 -11.76 7.11 -12.42
C PHE A 35 -10.76 6.23 -11.66
N SER A 36 -9.76 6.80 -10.98
CA SER A 36 -8.83 6.02 -10.17
C SER A 36 -9.17 6.13 -8.69
N ILE A 37 -9.64 5.03 -8.11
CA ILE A 37 -9.88 4.87 -6.67
C ILE A 37 -8.55 4.90 -5.87
N TYR A 38 -7.42 5.00 -6.57
CA TYR A 38 -6.07 5.15 -6.00
C TYR A 38 -5.41 6.42 -6.53
N PRO A 39 -4.95 7.35 -5.68
CA PRO A 39 -4.08 8.41 -6.15
C PRO A 39 -2.81 7.77 -6.73
N MET A 40 -2.65 7.89 -8.05
CA MET A 40 -1.44 7.49 -8.76
C MET A 40 -0.47 8.67 -8.69
N PHE A 41 0.52 8.52 -7.81
CA PHE A 41 1.72 9.36 -7.69
C PHE A 41 1.49 10.80 -7.21
N SER A 42 2.10 11.10 -6.06
CA SER A 42 2.18 12.43 -5.45
C SER A 42 0.83 13.01 -5.04
N GLN A 43 0.49 12.89 -3.75
CA GLN A 43 -0.45 13.83 -3.13
C GLN A 43 0.23 15.23 -2.99
N ALA A 44 0.76 15.82 -4.06
CA ALA A 44 1.56 17.06 -4.03
C ALA A 44 2.51 17.21 -2.83
N GLY A 45 3.36 16.20 -2.61
CA GLY A 45 4.31 16.19 -1.50
C GLY A 45 3.75 15.69 -0.17
N ASN A 46 2.44 15.46 -0.03
CA ASN A 46 1.91 14.78 1.15
C ASN A 46 2.37 13.32 1.20
N PRO A 47 2.60 12.78 2.41
CA PRO A 47 2.99 11.39 2.57
C PRO A 47 1.93 10.42 2.06
N TRP A 48 2.37 9.33 1.44
CA TRP A 48 1.50 8.23 1.03
C TRP A 48 1.86 6.94 1.77
N THR A 49 0.87 6.06 1.91
CA THR A 49 1.03 4.75 2.57
C THR A 49 0.61 3.62 1.63
N ARG A 50 1.41 2.55 1.58
CA ARG A 50 1.11 1.30 0.86
C ARG A 50 1.36 0.10 1.77
N ALA A 51 0.67 -1.00 1.49
CA ALA A 51 0.96 -2.29 2.10
C ALA A 51 1.94 -3.07 1.22
N MET A 52 2.94 -3.70 1.83
CA MET A 52 3.80 -4.67 1.18
C MET A 52 3.83 -5.95 2.00
N VAL A 53 3.83 -7.10 1.34
CA VAL A 53 3.89 -8.40 2.00
C VAL A 53 5.13 -9.13 1.48
N ARG A 54 5.93 -9.65 2.41
CA ARG A 54 7.15 -10.38 2.13
C ARG A 54 7.03 -11.80 2.67
N GLU A 55 7.45 -12.76 1.88
CA GLU A 55 7.61 -14.14 2.30
C GLU A 55 8.96 -14.27 2.99
N MET A 56 8.93 -14.68 4.25
CA MET A 56 10.10 -14.87 5.08
C MET A 56 10.48 -16.35 5.11
N PRO A 57 11.77 -16.68 5.32
CA PRO A 57 12.19 -18.06 5.54
C PRO A 57 11.36 -18.73 6.64
N SER A 58 11.03 -20.01 6.48
CA SER A 58 10.14 -20.75 7.40
C SER A 58 10.63 -20.80 8.86
N GLN A 59 11.91 -20.53 9.11
CA GLN A 59 12.52 -20.47 10.44
C GLN A 59 12.68 -19.03 10.97
N THR A 60 11.89 -18.09 10.48
CA THR A 60 11.95 -16.70 10.99
C THR A 60 11.45 -16.68 12.43
N ASP A 61 12.38 -16.47 13.34
CA ASP A 61 12.12 -16.33 14.76
C ASP A 61 11.58 -14.91 15.05
N PRO A 62 10.34 -14.78 15.56
CA PRO A 62 9.76 -13.49 15.92
C PRO A 62 10.59 -12.71 16.95
N ASP A 63 11.33 -13.40 17.83
CA ASP A 63 12.09 -12.78 18.92
C ASP A 63 13.40 -12.13 18.44
N THR A 64 13.92 -12.56 17.28
CA THR A 64 15.13 -12.00 16.66
C THR A 64 14.85 -11.11 15.45
N LEU A 65 13.58 -11.03 15.03
CA LEU A 65 13.16 -10.17 13.93
C LEU A 65 13.31 -8.69 14.33
N SER A 66 14.08 -7.92 13.54
CA SER A 66 14.11 -6.46 13.70
C SER A 66 12.77 -5.88 13.24
N TRP A 67 12.17 -5.10 14.14
CA TRP A 67 10.92 -4.36 13.91
C TRP A 67 11.15 -2.92 13.44
N ASP A 68 12.40 -2.56 13.16
CA ASP A 68 12.79 -1.22 12.76
C ASP A 68 12.35 -0.92 11.32
N ALA A 69 12.14 0.37 11.04
CA ALA A 69 11.87 0.83 9.70
C ALA A 69 13.12 0.66 8.82
N VAL A 70 12.97 0.01 7.67
CA VAL A 70 14.07 -0.23 6.71
C VAL A 70 13.79 0.41 5.36
N SER A 71 14.85 0.67 4.58
CA SER A 71 14.69 1.09 3.19
C SER A 71 14.25 -0.09 2.31
N LEU A 72 13.61 0.21 1.17
CA LEU A 72 13.13 -0.83 0.25
C LEU A 72 14.24 -1.77 -0.24
N GLN A 73 15.48 -1.29 -0.37
CA GLN A 73 16.62 -2.08 -0.85
C GLN A 73 17.12 -3.10 0.18
N ARG A 74 16.74 -2.95 1.45
CA ARG A 74 17.18 -3.81 2.56
C ARG A 74 16.07 -4.70 3.11
N LEU A 75 14.95 -4.81 2.39
CA LEU A 75 13.83 -5.63 2.84
C LEU A 75 14.20 -7.11 2.86
N PRO A 76 14.06 -7.80 4.00
CA PRO A 76 14.29 -9.24 4.07
C PRO A 76 13.22 -10.03 3.28
N GLY A 77 13.52 -11.30 3.02
CA GLY A 77 12.58 -12.23 2.37
C GLY A 77 12.43 -12.04 0.85
N ALA A 78 11.36 -12.59 0.30
CA ALA A 78 10.95 -12.44 -1.10
C ALA A 78 9.62 -11.70 -1.19
N SER A 79 9.30 -11.10 -2.33
CA SER A 79 8.00 -10.44 -2.51
C SER A 79 6.89 -11.49 -2.60
N TYR A 80 5.83 -11.32 -1.80
CA TYR A 80 4.70 -12.24 -1.81
C TYR A 80 3.63 -11.78 -2.81
N PRO A 81 3.40 -12.50 -3.92
CA PRO A 81 2.47 -12.05 -4.95
C PRO A 81 1.01 -12.30 -4.53
N LEU A 82 0.22 -11.24 -4.43
CA LEU A 82 -1.19 -11.31 -3.99
C LEU A 82 -2.13 -11.80 -5.11
N ALA A 83 -2.01 -11.23 -6.32
CA ALA A 83 -2.95 -11.49 -7.41
C ALA A 83 -2.99 -12.96 -7.87
N PRO A 84 -1.85 -13.66 -8.10
CA PRO A 84 -1.86 -15.07 -8.46
C PRO A 84 -2.46 -15.98 -7.38
N LYS A 85 -2.54 -15.50 -6.13
CA LYS A 85 -3.13 -16.22 -5.00
C LYS A 85 -4.60 -15.86 -4.79
N GLY A 86 -5.19 -15.02 -5.65
CA GLY A 86 -6.57 -14.57 -5.52
C GLY A 86 -6.79 -13.68 -4.30
N ILE A 87 -5.75 -12.98 -3.83
CA ILE A 87 -5.85 -12.04 -2.70
C ILE A 87 -6.04 -10.65 -3.28
N ASN A 88 -7.12 -9.99 -2.89
CA ASN A 88 -7.41 -8.63 -3.31
C ASN A 88 -6.42 -7.65 -2.63
N GLN A 89 -5.60 -6.98 -3.45
CA GLN A 89 -4.63 -6.01 -2.99
C GLN A 89 -5.28 -4.85 -2.20
N ASN A 90 -6.51 -4.50 -2.56
CA ASN A 90 -7.24 -3.39 -1.97
C ASN A 90 -7.63 -3.69 -0.51
N ASP A 91 -7.97 -4.94 -0.22
CA ASP A 91 -8.34 -5.37 1.13
C ASP A 91 -7.11 -5.35 2.04
N VAL A 92 -5.99 -5.91 1.58
CA VAL A 92 -4.70 -5.84 2.29
C VAL A 92 -4.29 -4.39 2.53
N ALA A 93 -4.38 -3.54 1.50
CA ALA A 93 -4.08 -2.12 1.61
C ALA A 93 -4.98 -1.41 2.63
N ASN A 94 -6.29 -1.70 2.63
CA ASN A 94 -7.24 -1.13 3.59
C ASN A 94 -6.88 -1.50 5.03
N TYR A 95 -6.59 -2.77 5.31
CA TYR A 95 -6.18 -3.20 6.65
C TYR A 95 -4.92 -2.47 7.09
N VAL A 96 -3.86 -2.48 6.28
CA VAL A 96 -2.56 -1.96 6.71
C VAL A 96 -2.52 -0.44 6.78
N SER A 97 -3.24 0.27 5.89
CA SER A 97 -3.21 1.73 5.84
C SER A 97 -4.15 2.41 6.83
N LYS A 98 -5.29 1.79 7.18
CA LYS A 98 -6.33 2.41 8.03
C LYS A 98 -6.32 1.92 9.48
N THR A 99 -5.47 0.95 9.81
CA THR A 99 -5.44 0.37 11.16
C THR A 99 -4.31 0.98 11.98
N ASP A 100 -4.62 1.91 12.86
CA ASP A 100 -3.62 2.44 13.81
C ASP A 100 -3.49 1.54 15.05
N GLN A 101 -4.61 0.97 15.50
CA GLN A 101 -4.66 0.02 16.60
C GLN A 101 -5.06 -1.37 16.10
N TRP A 102 -4.18 -2.35 16.32
CA TRP A 102 -4.39 -3.74 15.91
C TRP A 102 -5.08 -4.54 17.01
N SER A 103 -6.42 -4.61 16.96
CA SER A 103 -7.19 -5.57 17.75
C SER A 103 -7.07 -6.98 17.19
N ASP A 104 -7.34 -8.00 18.02
CA ASP A 104 -7.38 -9.40 17.60
C ASP A 104 -8.27 -9.61 16.38
N GLU A 105 -9.43 -8.96 16.32
CA GLU A 105 -10.36 -9.02 15.19
C GLU A 105 -9.73 -8.50 13.90
N ARG A 106 -8.98 -7.39 13.97
CA ARG A 106 -8.26 -6.82 12.81
C ARG A 106 -7.13 -7.73 12.36
N VAL A 107 -6.39 -8.31 13.31
CA VAL A 107 -5.30 -9.26 13.03
C VAL A 107 -5.84 -10.52 12.36
N GLN A 108 -6.91 -11.12 12.91
CA GLN A 108 -7.54 -12.30 12.32
C GLN A 108 -8.19 -12.00 10.97
N GLY A 109 -8.83 -10.84 10.83
CA GLY A 109 -9.38 -10.38 9.55
C GLY A 109 -8.31 -10.34 8.46
N LEU A 110 -7.18 -9.67 8.73
CA LEU A 110 -6.06 -9.62 7.80
C LEU A 110 -5.42 -11.01 7.56
N ARG A 111 -5.23 -11.81 8.62
CA ARG A 111 -4.72 -13.19 8.51
C ARG A 111 -5.59 -14.04 7.59
N SER A 112 -6.91 -13.92 7.72
CA SER A 112 -7.85 -14.71 6.91
C SER A 112 -7.70 -14.46 5.41
N LEU A 113 -7.28 -13.26 4.98
CA LEU A 113 -7.02 -12.96 3.57
C LEU A 113 -5.94 -13.86 2.98
N PHE A 114 -4.95 -14.27 3.78
CA PHE A 114 -3.83 -15.09 3.35
C PHE A 114 -4.08 -16.59 3.56
N PHE A 115 -4.65 -16.97 4.71
CA PHE A 115 -4.73 -18.37 5.15
C PHE A 115 -6.12 -19.02 4.93
N LYS A 116 -7.19 -18.26 4.65
CA LYS A 116 -8.51 -18.85 4.37
C LYS A 116 -8.41 -19.76 3.15
N ASN A 117 -8.71 -21.04 3.33
CA ASN A 117 -8.70 -22.09 2.30
C ASN A 117 -7.34 -22.29 1.61
N ARG A 118 -6.23 -21.92 2.26
CA ARG A 118 -4.87 -22.05 1.71
C ARG A 118 -3.90 -22.55 2.77
N SER A 119 -3.13 -23.58 2.44
CA SER A 119 -1.96 -23.99 3.22
C SER A 119 -0.80 -23.06 2.90
N VAL A 120 -0.45 -22.18 3.82
CA VAL A 120 0.71 -21.29 3.72
C VAL A 120 1.77 -21.80 4.70
N ASN A 121 2.84 -22.40 4.17
CA ASN A 121 3.92 -23.01 4.97
C ASN A 121 5.07 -22.03 5.26
N SER A 122 4.95 -20.79 4.80
CA SER A 122 5.93 -19.72 4.93
C SER A 122 5.44 -18.66 5.90
N SER A 123 6.34 -18.04 6.65
CA SER A 123 5.99 -16.86 7.43
C SER A 123 5.81 -15.66 6.51
N LEU A 124 4.76 -14.85 6.74
CA LEU A 124 4.48 -13.64 5.96
C LEU A 124 4.69 -12.41 6.82
N LEU A 125 5.61 -11.55 6.41
CA LEU A 125 5.87 -10.27 7.06
C LEU A 125 5.18 -9.15 6.30
N VAL A 126 4.27 -8.47 6.99
CA VAL A 126 3.49 -7.35 6.47
C VAL A 126 4.17 -6.06 6.86
N TYR A 127 4.37 -5.20 5.86
CA TYR A 127 4.97 -3.88 6.00
C TYR A 127 3.94 -2.79 5.69
N ARG A 128 4.00 -1.73 6.50
CA ARG A 128 3.49 -0.41 6.14
C ARG A 128 4.62 0.37 5.48
N VAL A 129 4.49 0.64 4.19
CA VAL A 129 5.44 1.43 3.42
C VAL A 129 4.94 2.86 3.38
N ARG A 130 5.74 3.81 3.85
CA ARG A 130 5.46 5.24 3.80
C ARG A 130 6.46 5.91 2.87
N GLY A 131 5.96 6.66 1.90
CA GLY A 131 6.77 7.57 1.10
C GLY A 131 6.41 9.01 1.44
N GLU A 132 7.41 9.86 1.61
CA GLU A 132 7.23 11.30 1.89
C GLU A 132 8.30 12.13 1.19
N LEU A 133 7.95 13.38 0.88
CA LEU A 133 8.91 14.33 0.31
C LEU A 133 9.69 14.98 1.47
N VAL A 134 11.00 14.77 1.49
CA VAL A 134 11.92 15.37 2.45
C VAL A 134 12.86 16.30 1.68
N ALA A 135 12.68 17.61 1.88
CA ALA A 135 13.28 18.65 1.05
C ALA A 135 13.01 18.38 -0.44
N ASP A 136 14.05 18.12 -1.23
CA ASP A 136 13.95 17.89 -2.68
C ASP A 136 14.03 16.41 -3.06
N SER A 137 13.86 15.49 -2.10
CA SER A 137 14.01 14.04 -2.32
C SER A 137 12.87 13.23 -1.72
N VAL A 138 12.50 12.13 -2.37
CA VAL A 138 11.49 11.21 -1.83
C VAL A 138 12.18 10.21 -0.90
N SER A 139 11.81 10.25 0.38
CA SER A 139 12.19 9.24 1.36
C SER A 139 11.13 8.12 1.37
N ILE A 140 11.57 6.87 1.32
CA ILE A 140 10.68 5.70 1.42
C ILE A 140 11.18 4.79 2.54
N SER A 141 10.32 4.56 3.53
CA SER A 141 10.57 3.67 4.65
C SER A 141 9.50 2.58 4.72
N ALA A 142 9.92 1.37 5.08
CA ALA A 142 9.05 0.23 5.27
C ALA A 142 9.15 -0.23 6.72
N THR A 143 8.07 -0.04 7.47
CA THR A 143 7.96 -0.46 8.87
C THR A 143 7.22 -1.80 8.92
N PRO A 144 7.81 -2.87 9.45
CA PRO A 144 7.09 -4.11 9.65
C PRO A 144 5.98 -3.89 10.69
N VAL A 145 4.79 -4.44 10.47
CA VAL A 145 3.64 -4.25 11.38
C VAL A 145 3.12 -5.57 11.94
N LEU A 146 3.22 -6.66 11.18
CA LEU A 146 2.69 -7.96 11.51
C LEU A 146 3.54 -9.07 10.89
N LEU A 147 3.88 -10.09 11.67
CA LEU A 147 4.42 -11.36 11.19
C LEU A 147 3.36 -12.45 11.37
N PHE A 148 2.92 -13.04 10.27
CA PHE A 148 2.09 -14.24 10.30
C PHE A 148 2.97 -15.48 10.16
N THR A 149 3.06 -16.27 11.21
CA THR A 149 3.58 -17.65 11.12
C THR A 149 2.41 -18.61 10.84
N PRO A 150 2.66 -19.88 10.48
CA PRO A 150 1.60 -20.87 10.30
C PRO A 150 0.67 -21.00 11.52
N ASP A 151 1.20 -20.81 12.72
CA ASP A 151 0.46 -21.05 13.98
C ASP A 151 0.02 -19.77 14.69
N ALA A 152 0.71 -18.64 14.46
CA ALA A 152 0.51 -17.42 15.23
C ALA A 152 0.64 -16.14 14.40
N SER A 153 0.26 -15.03 15.01
CA SER A 153 0.44 -13.68 14.48
C SER A 153 1.15 -12.83 15.53
N HIS A 154 2.23 -12.16 15.15
CA HIS A 154 3.06 -11.32 16.02
C HIS A 154 2.99 -9.86 15.55
N LEU A 155 2.80 -8.92 16.47
CA LEU A 155 2.59 -7.49 16.19
C LEU A 155 3.84 -6.64 16.48
N ASN A 156 4.06 -5.54 15.76
CA ASN A 156 5.14 -4.58 16.09
C ASN A 156 4.74 -3.60 17.22
N PRO A 157 5.60 -3.33 18.23
CA PRO A 157 6.69 -4.20 18.69
C PRO A 157 6.11 -5.33 19.53
N SER A 158 6.68 -6.53 19.43
CA SER A 158 6.20 -7.71 20.14
C SER A 158 7.20 -8.11 21.22
N PRO A 159 6.87 -7.95 22.51
CA PRO A 159 7.05 -8.99 23.51
C PRO A 159 5.92 -10.04 23.40
N SER A 160 6.11 -11.20 24.04
CA SER A 160 5.21 -12.37 24.04
C SER A 160 3.73 -12.04 24.29
N ASP A 161 3.42 -10.98 25.05
CA ASP A 161 2.06 -10.51 25.39
C ASP A 161 1.22 -10.00 24.19
N ARG A 162 1.82 -9.77 23.00
CA ARG A 162 1.10 -9.33 21.79
C ARG A 162 0.98 -10.40 20.71
N THR A 163 1.15 -11.66 21.09
CA THR A 163 0.99 -12.82 20.20
C THR A 163 -0.48 -13.22 20.13
N VAL A 164 -1.07 -13.14 18.94
CA VAL A 164 -2.44 -13.61 18.71
C VAL A 164 -2.37 -15.01 18.08
N ALA A 165 -2.91 -16.01 18.79
CA ALA A 165 -3.00 -17.37 18.26
C ALA A 165 -3.75 -17.38 16.91
N GLY A 166 -3.20 -18.05 15.91
CA GLY A 166 -3.87 -18.22 14.63
C GLY A 166 -5.12 -19.08 14.82
N ARG A 167 -6.30 -18.54 14.54
CA ARG A 167 -7.51 -19.37 14.42
C ARG A 167 -7.74 -19.64 12.94
N SER A 168 -7.87 -20.92 12.58
CA SER A 168 -8.44 -21.27 11.28
C SER A 168 -9.88 -20.75 11.23
N PRO A 169 -10.30 -20.05 10.17
CA PRO A 169 -11.71 -19.70 10.02
C PRO A 169 -12.54 -20.99 9.96
N PRO A 170 -13.79 -20.99 10.46
CA PRO A 170 -14.67 -22.15 10.36
C PRO A 170 -14.81 -22.56 8.89
N ALA A 171 -14.74 -23.86 8.64
CA ALA A 171 -15.05 -24.42 7.33
C ALA A 171 -16.53 -24.19 7.05
N GLU A 172 -16.85 -23.50 5.96
CA GLU A 172 -18.17 -23.53 5.34
C GLU A 172 -18.30 -24.78 4.47
#